data_AF-A0A2P7N187-F1
#
_entry.id   AF-A0A2P7N187-F1
#
_cell.length_a   1.000
_cell.length_b   1.000
_cell.length_c   1.000
_cell.angle_alpha   90.00
_cell.angle_beta   90.00
_cell.angle_gamma   90.00
#
_symmetry.space_group_name_H-M   'P 1'
#
loop_
_entity.id
_entity.type
_entity.pdbx_description
1 polymer ?
#
loop_
_entity_poly.entity_id
_entity_poly.type
_entity_poly.pdbx_seq_one_letter_code
_entity_poly.pdbx_strand_id
1 'polypeptide(L)' 'MNVSSEVDEDPSKETISLSHKRITVTISVATARKLMMRSRAEGRSLSNLASYILEQALASDSQD' A
#
# COMPACT_ATOMS: atom_id res chain seq x y z
N MET A 1 -30.33 -25.72 21.22
CA MET A 1 -30.80 -24.41 20.71
C MET A 1 -29.64 -23.85 19.89
N ASN A 2 -29.74 -23.85 18.56
CA ASN A 2 -28.72 -23.28 17.68
C ASN A 2 -29.16 -21.85 17.35
N VAL A 3 -28.47 -20.86 17.89
CA VAL A 3 -28.71 -19.45 17.58
C VAL A 3 -27.99 -19.11 16.29
N SER A 4 -28.78 -18.76 15.28
CA SER A 4 -28.31 -18.14 14.04
C SER A 4 -27.57 -16.84 14.40
N SER A 5 -26.35 -16.69 13.91
CA SER A 5 -25.71 -15.38 13.83
C SER A 5 -25.67 -15.00 12.36
N GLU A 6 -26.73 -14.30 11.94
CA GLU A 6 -26.71 -13.49 10.73
C GLU A 6 -25.66 -12.39 10.97
N VAL A 7 -24.55 -12.50 10.25
CA VAL A 7 -23.58 -11.41 10.12
C VAL A 7 -24.18 -10.40 9.15
N ASP A 8 -24.69 -9.31 9.72
CA ASP A 8 -25.08 -8.11 9.01
C ASP A 8 -23.78 -7.43 8.50
N GLU A 9 -23.32 -7.85 7.33
CA GLU A 9 -22.17 -7.24 6.65
C GLU A 9 -22.62 -5.90 6.06
N ASP A 10 -22.44 -4.84 6.84
CA ASP A 10 -22.52 -3.46 6.37
C ASP A 10 -21.48 -3.26 5.23
N PRO A 11 -21.90 -3.02 3.98
CA PRO A 11 -21.00 -2.95 2.83
C PRO A 11 -20.07 -1.72 2.85
N SER A 12 -20.24 -0.83 3.83
CA SER A 12 -19.42 0.39 3.97
C SER A 12 -18.20 0.23 4.87
N LYS A 13 -18.04 -0.93 5.54
CA LYS A 13 -16.91 -1.18 6.44
C LYS A 13 -15.87 -2.04 5.73
N GLU A 14 -15.09 -1.43 4.85
CA GLU A 14 -13.83 -2.03 4.40
C GLU A 14 -12.96 -2.29 5.65
N THR A 15 -13.01 -3.54 6.13
CA THR A 15 -12.05 -4.02 7.11
C THR A 15 -10.73 -4.05 6.35
N ILE A 16 -9.94 -2.98 6.52
CA ILE A 16 -8.57 -2.93 6.00
C ILE A 16 -7.85 -4.09 6.66
N SER A 17 -7.79 -5.21 5.95
CA SER A 17 -7.09 -6.40 6.40
C SER A 17 -5.66 -5.98 6.70
N LEU A 18 -5.25 -6.10 7.96
CA LEU A 18 -3.89 -5.82 8.45
C LEU A 18 -2.83 -6.75 7.82
N SER A 19 -3.23 -7.60 6.86
CA SER A 19 -2.33 -8.45 6.11
C SER A 19 -1.62 -7.64 5.02
N HIS A 20 -0.33 -7.94 4.82
CA HIS A 20 0.45 -7.37 3.73
C HIS A 20 -0.18 -7.74 2.39
N LYS A 21 -0.59 -6.73 1.60
CA LYS A 21 -1.11 -6.93 0.24
C LYS A 21 0.01 -6.69 -0.77
N ARG A 22 0.19 -7.62 -1.72
CA ARG A 22 1.15 -7.48 -2.81
C ARG A 22 0.44 -6.87 -4.02
N ILE A 23 0.93 -5.71 -4.46
CA ILE A 23 0.46 -5.04 -5.67
C ILE A 23 1.55 -5.04 -6.73
N THR A 24 1.15 -5.10 -8.01
CA THR A 24 2.06 -4.91 -9.15
C THR A 24 1.57 -3.69 -9.91
N VAL A 25 2.47 -2.74 -10.12
CA VAL A 25 2.16 -1.49 -10.84
C VAL A 25 3.09 -1.35 -12.03
N THR A 26 2.54 -0.88 -13.15
CA THR A 26 3.34 -0.51 -14.32
C THR A 26 3.70 0.95 -14.21
N ILE A 27 5.00 1.26 -14.32
CA ILE A 27 5.53 2.61 -14.24
C ILE A 27 6.44 2.90 -15.44
N SER A 28 6.70 4.18 -15.70
CA SER A 28 7.66 4.57 -16.74
C SER A 28 9.06 4.01 -16.45
N VAL A 29 9.81 3.69 -17.50
CA VAL A 29 11.21 3.23 -17.41
C VAL A 29 12.07 4.26 -16.68
N ALA A 30 11.83 5.56 -16.91
CA ALA A 30 12.53 6.65 -16.24
C ALA A 30 12.31 6.61 -14.72
N THR A 31 11.06 6.40 -14.29
CA THR A 31 10.71 6.27 -12.86
C THR A 31 11.37 5.03 -12.25
N ALA A 32 11.32 3.89 -12.94
CA ALA A 32 11.93 2.64 -12.47
C ALA A 32 13.45 2.79 -12.25
N ARG A 33 14.15 3.45 -13.18
CA ARG A 33 15.59 3.73 -13.03
C ARG A 33 15.90 4.62 -11.83
N LYS A 34 15.13 5.69 -11.65
CA LYS A 34 15.30 6.60 -10.50
C LYS A 34 15.10 5.85 -9.17
N LEU A 35 14.07 5.02 -9.08
CA LEU A 35 13.80 4.18 -7.91
C LEU A 35 14.95 3.20 -7.63
N MET A 36 15.46 2.51 -8.65
CA MET A 36 16.59 1.58 -8.49
C MET A 36 17.88 2.28 -8.02
N MET A 37 18.21 3.44 -8.60
CA MET A 37 19.38 4.22 -8.19
C MET A 37 19.27 4.68 -6.74
N ARG A 38 18.11 5.23 -6.37
CA ARG A 38 17.85 5.70 -5.00
C ARG A 38 17.86 4.55 -3.99
N SER A 39 17.27 3.41 -4.32
CA SER A 39 17.30 2.20 -3.49
C SER A 39 18.72 1.73 -3.19
N ARG A 40 19.60 1.73 -4.20
CA ARG A 40 21.02 1.40 -4.03
C ARG A 40 21.76 2.43 -3.17
N ALA A 41 21.50 3.71 -3.40
CA ALA A 41 22.14 4.79 -2.64
C ALA A 41 21.76 4.78 -1.15
N GLU A 42 20.50 4.47 -0.84
CA GLU A 42 19.99 4.43 0.54
C GLU A 42 20.21 3.09 1.25
N GLY A 43 20.65 2.04 0.53
CA GLY A 43 20.82 0.70 1.09
C GLY A 43 19.50 0.03 1.48
N ARG A 44 18.38 0.44 0.87
CA ARG A 44 17.02 -0.08 1.16
C ARG A 44 16.53 -0.95 0.01
N SER A 45 15.69 -1.94 0.32
CA SER A 45 15.05 -2.74 -0.74
C SER A 45 14.12 -1.87 -1.60
N LEU A 46 13.97 -2.25 -2.88
CA LEU A 46 13.15 -1.49 -3.82
C LEU A 46 11.68 -1.40 -3.38
N SER A 47 11.14 -2.49 -2.83
CA SER A 47 9.77 -2.52 -2.30
C SER A 47 9.60 -1.60 -1.10
N ASN A 48 10.55 -1.61 -0.16
CA ASN A 48 10.50 -0.73 1.01
C ASN A 48 10.58 0.76 0.61
N LEU A 49 11.49 1.11 -0.29
CA LEU A 49 11.58 2.48 -0.80
C LEU A 49 10.32 2.90 -1.55
N ALA A 50 9.75 2.01 -2.37
CA ALA A 50 8.50 2.30 -3.08
C ALA A 50 7.34 2.55 -2.11
N SER A 51 7.18 1.69 -1.10
CA SER A 51 6.16 1.87 -0.05
C SER A 51 6.35 3.20 0.69
N TYR A 52 7.57 3.51 1.13
CA TYR A 52 7.86 4.77 1.84
C TYR A 52 7.56 6.02 1.01
N ILE A 53 7.82 5.99 -0.30
CA ILE A 53 7.49 7.12 -1.19
C ILE A 53 5.97 7.25 -1.35
N LEU A 54 5.26 6.12 -1.50
CA LEU A 54 3.79 6.11 -1.62
C LEU A 54 3.14 6.62 -0.33
N GLU A 55 3.61 6.17 0.83
CA GLU A 55 3.11 6.61 2.14
C GLU A 55 3.29 8.12 2.33
N GLN A 56 4.44 8.69 1.99
CA GLN A 56 4.66 10.14 2.08
C GLN A 56 3.78 10.95 1.12
N ALA A 57 3.60 10.46 -0.11
CA ALA A 57 2.75 11.12 -1.09
C ALA A 57 1.30 11.17 -0.59
N LEU A 58 0.76 10.04 -0.13
CA LEU A 58 -0.62 9.93 0.34
C LEU A 58 -0.86 10.63 1.70
N ALA A 59 0.15 10.68 2.57
CA ALA A 59 0.05 11.43 3.83
C ALA A 59 -0.10 12.94 3.60
N SER A 60 0.39 13.44 2.46
CA SER A 60 0.26 14.86 2.10
C SER A 60 -1.14 15.21 1.58
N ASP A 61 -1.91 14.22 1.11
CA ASP A 61 -3.24 14.40 0.53
C ASP A 61 -4.37 14.40 1.58
N SER A 62 -4.07 14.06 2.85
CA SER A 62 -5.07 13.95 3.93
C SER A 62 -5.28 15.25 4.72
N GLN A 63 -4.87 16.40 4.17
CA GLN A 63 -4.99 17.72 4.78
C GLN A 63 -6.11 18.61 4.21
N ASP A 64 -7.04 18.04 3.43
CA ASP A 64 -8.26 18.72 2.94
C ASP A 64 -9.53 18.21 3.65
#